data_AF-A0A8B6ETC7-F1
#
_entry.id   AF-A0A8B6ETC7-F1
#
_cell.length_a   1.000
_cell.length_b   1.000
_cell.length_c   1.000
_cell.angle_alpha   90.00
_cell.angle_beta   90.00
_cell.angle_gamma   90.00
#
_symmetry.space_group_name_H-M   'P 1'
#
loop_
_entity.id
_entity.type
_entity.pdbx_description
1 polymer ?
#
loop_
_entity_poly.entity_id
_entity_poly.type
_entity_poly.pdbx_seq_one_letter_code
_entity_poly.pdbx_strand_id
1 'polypeptide(L)'
;MAHEENASEPRPIEPSDDEDEPENDLSCGSSSFGDEDERNLTENSDTDEIEEVVAAVAGINPYQFEPYASDSETSENEEGENHQENRLEDNSWCSCGNCEVMPTARECICCNEVQRVLDVKNEEDISCITQHPGFSPVCLDVHVLGVAYFQYRQEYGERPEQANE
;
A
#
# COMPACT_ATOMS: atom_id res chain seq x y z
N MET A 1 38.98 52.85 34.85
CA MET A 1 38.11 53.01 33.67
C MET A 1 37.22 51.78 33.62
N ALA A 2 36.10 51.86 34.33
CA ALA A 2 35.05 50.87 34.23
C ALA A 2 34.24 51.22 32.97
N HIS A 3 34.06 50.25 32.08
CA HIS A 3 33.08 50.36 31.00
C HIS A 3 31.89 49.50 31.40
N GLU A 4 30.79 50.22 31.59
CA GLU A 4 29.49 49.77 32.01
C GLU A 4 28.62 49.60 30.73
N GLU A 5 27.73 48.61 30.79
CA GLU A 5 26.49 48.44 30.00
C GLU A 5 26.67 47.97 28.53
N ASN A 6 25.87 47.04 28.00
CA ASN A 6 24.43 46.90 28.16
C ASN A 6 23.99 45.46 27.78
N ALA A 7 23.26 44.78 28.66
CA ALA A 7 22.62 43.50 28.40
C ALA A 7 21.16 43.77 27.99
N SER A 8 20.82 43.54 26.72
CA SER A 8 19.42 43.55 26.26
C SER A 8 18.75 42.22 26.64
N GLU A 9 17.98 42.23 27.71
CA GLU A 9 17.02 41.17 28.03
C GLU A 9 15.80 41.21 27.08
N PRO A 10 15.17 40.05 26.79
CA PRO A 10 14.05 39.94 25.84
C PRO A 10 12.74 40.46 26.42
N ARG A 11 11.94 41.13 25.57
CA ARG A 11 10.59 41.60 25.92
C ARG A 11 9.60 40.41 26.01
N PRO A 12 8.67 40.40 26.97
CA PRO A 12 7.55 39.46 26.98
C PRO A 12 6.63 39.72 25.79
N ILE A 13 6.25 38.65 25.08
CA ILE A 13 5.19 38.66 24.06
C ILE A 13 3.88 38.45 24.82
N GLU A 14 3.02 39.46 24.81
CA GLU A 14 1.67 39.36 25.37
C GLU A 14 0.79 38.48 24.47
N PRO A 15 -0.15 37.69 25.03
CA PRO A 15 -1.07 36.88 24.24
C PRO A 15 -2.10 37.79 23.56
N SER A 16 -2.18 37.71 22.23
CA SER A 16 -3.29 38.29 21.47
C SER A 16 -4.47 37.32 21.51
N ASP A 17 -5.51 37.71 22.25
CA ASP A 17 -6.86 37.15 22.15
C ASP A 17 -7.48 37.60 20.82
N ASP A 18 -7.47 36.72 19.82
CA ASP A 18 -8.35 36.83 18.65
C ASP A 18 -9.09 35.49 18.50
N GLU A 19 -10.22 35.44 19.19
CA GLU A 19 -11.28 34.46 19.04
C GLU A 19 -12.04 34.75 17.74
N ASP A 20 -11.89 33.89 16.73
CA ASP A 20 -12.88 33.72 15.67
C ASP A 20 -12.70 32.33 15.06
N GLU A 21 -13.30 31.32 15.70
CA GLU A 21 -13.51 30.01 15.09
C GLU A 21 -14.58 30.11 14.00
N PRO A 22 -14.31 29.69 12.76
CA PRO A 22 -15.40 29.46 11.81
C PRO A 22 -16.07 28.12 12.12
N GLU A 23 -17.27 28.19 12.69
CA GLU A 23 -18.19 27.07 12.83
C GLU A 23 -18.56 26.53 11.44
N ASN A 24 -17.81 25.51 11.02
CA ASN A 24 -18.01 24.77 9.79
C ASN A 24 -18.91 23.56 10.08
N ASP A 25 -20.21 23.82 10.14
CA ASP A 25 -21.26 22.81 10.30
C ASP A 25 -21.40 22.01 8.99
N LEU A 26 -20.52 21.03 8.79
CA LEU A 26 -20.65 20.02 7.72
C LEU A 26 -21.76 19.05 8.10
N SER A 27 -22.99 19.47 7.84
CA SER A 27 -24.17 18.62 7.85
C SER A 27 -24.01 17.51 6.81
N CYS A 28 -23.64 16.31 7.26
CA CYS A 28 -23.70 15.12 6.42
C CYS A 28 -25.17 14.79 6.14
N GLY A 29 -25.63 15.11 4.93
CA GLY A 29 -26.94 14.71 4.44
C GLY A 29 -27.05 13.19 4.40
N SER A 30 -27.66 12.62 5.44
CA SER A 30 -28.06 11.22 5.47
C SER A 30 -29.14 11.03 4.41
N SER A 31 -28.75 10.49 3.26
CA SER A 31 -29.73 10.07 2.26
C SER A 31 -30.40 8.81 2.77
N SER A 32 -31.58 9.00 3.36
CA SER A 32 -32.51 7.94 3.70
C SER A 32 -33.11 7.39 2.41
N PHE A 33 -32.46 6.39 1.80
CA PHE A 33 -33.10 5.60 0.74
C PHE A 33 -34.00 4.56 1.41
N GLY A 34 -35.26 4.94 1.61
CA GLY A 34 -36.34 4.02 1.98
C GLY A 34 -36.72 3.15 0.78
N ASP A 35 -36.48 1.86 0.96
CA ASP A 35 -37.34 0.69 0.76
C ASP A 35 -38.07 0.40 -0.58
N GLU A 36 -38.19 -0.92 -0.80
CA GLU A 36 -39.25 -1.67 -1.51
C GLU A 36 -39.14 -1.84 -3.03
N ASP A 37 -38.64 -3.02 -3.45
CA ASP A 37 -39.34 -3.85 -4.44
C ASP A 37 -38.84 -5.31 -4.38
N GLU A 38 -39.38 -6.08 -3.44
CA GLU A 38 -39.34 -7.54 -3.46
C GLU A 38 -40.24 -8.06 -4.59
N ARG A 39 -39.65 -8.31 -5.76
CA ARG A 39 -40.34 -8.99 -6.86
C ARG A 39 -40.16 -10.48 -6.70
N ASN A 40 -41.03 -11.06 -5.89
CA ASN A 40 -41.33 -12.48 -5.86
C ASN A 40 -41.88 -12.91 -7.23
N LEU A 41 -41.07 -13.61 -8.01
CA LEU A 41 -41.53 -14.37 -9.16
C LEU A 41 -41.32 -15.85 -8.88
N THR A 42 -42.42 -16.41 -8.37
CA THR A 42 -42.83 -17.80 -8.32
C THR A 42 -42.30 -18.66 -9.46
N GLU A 43 -41.91 -19.89 -9.08
CA GLU A 43 -41.98 -21.15 -9.84
C GLU A 43 -42.41 -21.02 -11.31
N ASN A 44 -41.51 -21.41 -12.22
CA ASN A 44 -41.92 -22.11 -13.43
C ASN A 44 -41.02 -23.34 -13.61
N SER A 45 -41.66 -24.50 -13.62
CA SER A 45 -41.04 -25.78 -13.92
C SER A 45 -40.85 -25.90 -15.43
N ASP A 46 -39.61 -25.98 -15.89
CA ASP A 46 -39.28 -26.48 -17.23
C ASP A 46 -37.99 -27.30 -17.09
N THR A 47 -38.15 -28.58 -16.77
CA THR A 47 -37.05 -29.54 -16.53
C THR A 47 -36.40 -30.06 -17.81
N ASP A 48 -36.57 -29.40 -18.95
CA ASP A 48 -36.04 -29.87 -20.25
C ASP A 48 -34.85 -29.03 -20.78
N GLU A 49 -34.44 -27.96 -20.08
CA GLU A 49 -33.28 -27.12 -20.48
C GLU A 49 -32.02 -27.33 -19.60
N ILE A 50 -31.98 -28.38 -18.76
CA ILE A 50 -30.80 -28.65 -17.90
C ILE A 50 -29.80 -29.60 -18.58
N GLU A 51 -30.20 -30.40 -19.59
CA GLU A 51 -29.29 -31.33 -20.28
C GLU A 51 -28.21 -30.65 -21.15
N GLU A 52 -28.50 -29.46 -21.68
CA GLU A 52 -27.54 -28.75 -22.55
C GLU A 52 -26.40 -28.10 -21.74
N VAL A 53 -26.70 -27.60 -20.54
CA VAL A 53 -25.70 -27.01 -19.65
C VAL A 53 -24.81 -28.05 -18.98
N VAL A 54 -25.30 -29.25 -18.64
CA VAL A 54 -24.42 -30.33 -18.13
C VAL A 54 -23.48 -30.87 -19.20
N ALA A 55 -23.88 -30.89 -20.49
CA ALA A 55 -23.01 -31.30 -21.57
C ALA A 55 -21.82 -30.34 -21.77
N ALA A 56 -22.03 -29.03 -21.57
CA ALA A 56 -20.96 -28.03 -21.62
C ALA A 56 -20.01 -28.11 -20.40
N VAL A 57 -20.52 -28.47 -19.22
CA VAL A 57 -19.73 -28.62 -17.98
C VAL A 57 -19.00 -29.97 -17.93
N ALA A 58 -19.48 -31.00 -18.64
CA ALA A 58 -18.85 -32.33 -18.70
C ALA A 58 -17.45 -32.35 -19.35
N GLY A 59 -17.05 -31.27 -20.02
CA GLY A 59 -15.74 -31.12 -20.68
C GLY A 59 -14.68 -30.36 -19.87
N ILE A 60 -15.03 -29.86 -18.68
CA ILE A 60 -14.14 -29.05 -17.84
C ILE A 60 -13.66 -29.90 -16.68
N ASN A 61 -12.42 -30.39 -16.77
CA ASN A 61 -11.78 -31.06 -15.65
C ASN A 61 -11.12 -30.02 -14.72
N PRO A 62 -11.06 -30.30 -13.40
CA PRO A 62 -10.23 -29.53 -12.50
C PRO A 62 -8.81 -29.39 -13.07
N TYR A 63 -8.22 -28.19 -12.99
CA TYR A 63 -6.85 -27.88 -13.43
C TYR A 63 -6.59 -27.92 -14.95
N GLN A 64 -7.60 -28.10 -15.81
CA GLN A 64 -7.40 -28.21 -17.27
C GLN A 64 -6.87 -26.93 -17.95
N PHE A 65 -7.06 -25.77 -17.32
CA PHE A 65 -6.60 -24.47 -17.83
C PHE A 65 -5.57 -23.80 -16.92
N GLU A 66 -5.04 -24.53 -15.95
CA GLU A 66 -3.91 -24.01 -15.20
C GLU A 66 -2.66 -24.10 -16.06
N PRO A 67 -1.86 -23.03 -16.14
CA PRO A 67 -0.60 -23.08 -16.86
C PRO A 67 0.26 -24.16 -16.22
N TYR A 68 0.78 -25.07 -17.04
CA TYR A 68 1.82 -25.97 -16.57
C TYR A 68 2.95 -25.10 -16.00
N ALA A 69 3.32 -25.36 -14.74
CA ALA A 69 4.64 -24.93 -14.30
C ALA A 69 5.60 -25.46 -15.36
N SER A 70 6.35 -24.58 -16.01
CA SER A 70 7.45 -25.05 -16.82
C SER A 70 8.39 -25.74 -15.85
N ASP A 71 8.34 -27.07 -15.80
CA ASP A 71 9.44 -27.89 -15.33
C ASP A 71 10.57 -27.66 -16.33
N SER A 72 11.15 -26.46 -16.25
CA SER A 72 12.48 -26.19 -16.76
C SER A 72 13.41 -26.87 -15.79
N GLU A 73 13.40 -28.20 -15.83
CA GLU A 73 14.41 -29.03 -15.21
C GLU A 73 15.75 -28.54 -15.75
N THR A 74 16.52 -27.98 -14.81
CA THR A 74 17.97 -27.91 -14.89
C THR A 74 18.52 -27.11 -16.07
N SER A 75 18.49 -25.78 -15.95
CA SER A 75 19.74 -25.09 -16.27
C SER A 75 20.68 -25.41 -15.11
N GLU A 76 21.58 -26.36 -15.33
CA GLU A 76 22.77 -26.56 -14.49
C GLU A 76 23.54 -25.24 -14.46
N ASN A 77 23.16 -24.35 -13.55
CA ASN A 77 24.00 -23.27 -13.09
C ASN A 77 24.36 -23.64 -11.65
N GLU A 78 25.31 -24.57 -11.51
CA GLU A 78 25.97 -24.91 -10.25
C GLU A 78 26.84 -23.74 -9.71
N GLU A 79 26.42 -22.48 -9.90
CA GLU A 79 27.13 -21.28 -9.42
C GLU A 79 26.16 -20.16 -8.96
N GLY A 80 24.90 -20.47 -8.61
CA GLY A 80 23.88 -19.46 -8.28
C GLY A 80 23.48 -19.33 -6.81
N GLU A 81 23.65 -20.39 -6.01
CA GLU A 81 23.05 -20.45 -4.65
C GLU A 81 23.80 -19.59 -3.62
N ASN A 82 25.02 -19.16 -3.92
CA ASN A 82 25.81 -18.41 -2.96
C ASN A 82 25.48 -16.90 -2.97
N HIS A 83 25.06 -16.32 -4.11
CA HIS A 83 24.92 -14.85 -4.21
C HIS A 83 23.74 -14.27 -3.42
N GLN A 84 22.68 -15.04 -3.19
CA GLN A 84 21.55 -14.57 -2.39
C GLN A 84 21.83 -14.71 -0.88
N GLU A 85 22.45 -15.82 -0.46
CA GLU A 85 22.83 -16.03 0.94
C GLU A 85 23.85 -15.00 1.44
N ASN A 86 24.78 -14.56 0.57
CA ASN A 86 25.75 -13.52 0.90
C ASN A 86 25.10 -12.20 1.37
N ARG A 87 23.85 -11.90 0.96
CA ARG A 87 23.15 -10.66 1.35
C ARG A 87 22.60 -10.71 2.79
N LEU A 88 22.59 -11.89 3.41
CA LEU A 88 22.11 -12.11 4.77
C LEU A 88 23.21 -11.94 5.83
N GLU A 89 24.48 -11.88 5.41
CA GLU A 89 25.61 -11.77 6.33
C GLU A 89 26.08 -10.33 6.51
N ASP A 90 26.04 -9.53 5.44
CA ASP A 90 26.50 -8.14 5.45
C ASP A 90 25.68 -7.19 4.57
N ASN A 91 25.98 -5.90 4.68
CA ASN A 91 25.36 -4.81 3.91
C ASN A 91 26.20 -4.40 2.69
N SER A 92 27.11 -5.26 2.19
CA SER A 92 27.99 -4.92 1.07
C SER A 92 27.24 -4.60 -0.23
N TRP A 93 26.02 -5.12 -0.36
CA TRP A 93 25.09 -4.87 -1.47
C TRP A 93 24.41 -3.49 -1.40
N CYS A 94 24.44 -2.81 -0.26
CA CYS A 94 23.83 -1.49 -0.11
C CYS A 94 24.73 -0.40 -0.69
N SER A 95 24.22 0.35 -1.66
CA SER A 95 24.90 1.52 -2.25
C SER A 95 24.35 2.87 -1.77
N CYS A 96 23.21 2.89 -1.06
CA CYS A 96 22.61 4.13 -0.55
C CYS A 96 22.98 4.45 0.90
N GLY A 97 23.58 3.51 1.64
CA GLY A 97 24.04 3.66 3.01
C GLY A 97 22.96 3.51 4.11
N ASN A 98 21.70 3.29 3.75
CA ASN A 98 20.57 3.24 4.70
C ASN A 98 19.85 1.88 4.76
N CYS A 99 20.35 0.85 4.07
CA CYS A 99 19.72 -0.48 4.10
C CYS A 99 20.23 -1.31 5.28
N GLU A 100 19.40 -2.26 5.70
CA GLU A 100 19.71 -3.24 6.74
C GLU A 100 19.48 -4.66 6.19
N VAL A 101 20.15 -5.64 6.78
CA VAL A 101 19.92 -7.05 6.47
C VAL A 101 18.52 -7.45 6.94
N MET A 102 17.72 -7.96 6.02
CA MET A 102 16.36 -8.43 6.27
C MET A 102 16.33 -9.96 6.48
N PRO A 103 15.25 -10.52 7.05
CA PRO A 103 15.16 -11.96 7.34
C PRO A 103 15.33 -12.87 6.11
N THR A 104 14.97 -12.38 4.92
CA THR A 104 15.13 -13.12 3.67
C THR A 104 15.99 -12.38 2.66
N ALA A 105 16.76 -13.13 1.86
CA ALA A 105 17.64 -12.56 0.82
C ALA A 105 16.86 -11.77 -0.25
N ARG A 106 15.57 -12.11 -0.45
CA ARG A 106 14.68 -11.42 -1.39
C ARG A 106 14.28 -10.02 -0.90
N GLU A 107 14.30 -9.78 0.42
CA GLU A 107 14.00 -8.49 1.04
C GLU A 107 15.23 -7.60 1.19
N CYS A 108 16.44 -8.17 1.08
CA CYS A 108 17.69 -7.43 1.08
C CYS A 108 17.88 -6.72 -0.26
N ILE A 109 17.17 -5.62 -0.53
CA ILE A 109 17.23 -4.86 -1.79
C ILE A 109 17.55 -3.38 -1.56
N CYS A 110 18.51 -2.84 -2.31
CA CYS A 110 18.84 -1.42 -2.24
C CYS A 110 17.85 -0.58 -3.06
N CYS A 111 17.53 0.63 -2.61
CA CYS A 111 16.70 1.57 -3.38
C CYS A 111 17.33 1.96 -4.73
N ASN A 112 18.65 1.74 -4.91
CA ASN A 112 19.35 1.94 -6.17
C ASN A 112 19.26 0.74 -7.14
N GLU A 113 18.72 -0.40 -6.73
CA GLU A 113 18.50 -1.56 -7.61
C GLU A 113 17.14 -1.48 -8.34
N VAL A 114 16.24 -0.62 -7.86
CA VAL A 114 14.88 -0.50 -8.40
C VAL A 114 14.82 0.67 -9.38
N GLN A 115 14.66 0.38 -10.66
CA GLN A 115 14.72 1.39 -11.73
C GLN A 115 13.76 2.57 -11.50
N ARG A 116 12.50 2.30 -11.14
CA ARG A 116 11.52 3.36 -10.86
C ARG A 116 11.91 4.27 -9.70
N VAL A 117 12.66 3.76 -8.73
CA VAL A 117 13.15 4.54 -7.60
C VAL A 117 14.35 5.39 -8.02
N LEU A 118 15.22 4.87 -8.88
CA LEU A 118 16.31 5.64 -9.47
C LEU A 118 15.79 6.86 -10.25
N ASP A 119 14.73 6.69 -11.04
CA ASP A 119 14.15 7.78 -11.83
C ASP A 119 13.73 8.95 -10.92
N VAL A 120 12.98 8.66 -9.84
CA VAL A 120 12.56 9.66 -8.84
C VAL A 120 13.76 10.28 -8.11
N LYS A 121 14.79 9.48 -7.79
CA LYS A 121 16.00 10.00 -7.12
C LYS A 121 16.80 10.94 -8.02
N ASN A 122 16.82 10.69 -9.32
CA ASN A 122 17.53 11.52 -10.30
C ASN A 122 16.81 12.85 -10.56
N GLU A 123 15.48 12.87 -10.46
CA GLU A 123 14.69 14.10 -10.57
C GLU A 123 15.00 15.08 -9.42
N GLU A 124 15.15 14.56 -8.20
CA GLU A 124 15.38 15.36 -6.98
C GLU A 124 16.87 15.41 -6.56
N ASP A 125 17.79 14.81 -7.33
CA ASP A 125 19.24 14.71 -7.06
C ASP A 125 19.58 14.21 -5.63
N ILE A 126 18.96 13.11 -5.20
CA ILE A 126 19.12 12.54 -3.85
C ILE A 126 19.85 11.19 -3.83
N SER A 127 20.58 10.94 -2.74
CA SER A 127 21.40 9.73 -2.58
C SER A 127 20.59 8.49 -2.16
N CYS A 128 19.50 8.67 -1.41
CA CYS A 128 18.62 7.61 -0.93
C CYS A 128 17.15 8.05 -1.06
N ILE A 129 16.24 7.13 -1.40
CA ILE A 129 14.81 7.46 -1.55
C ILE A 129 14.16 7.99 -0.26
N THR A 130 14.72 7.65 0.90
CA THR A 130 14.23 8.15 2.19
C THR A 130 14.48 9.65 2.39
N GLN A 131 15.38 10.25 1.61
CA GLN A 131 15.65 11.69 1.61
C GLN A 131 14.69 12.48 0.73
N HIS A 132 13.83 11.79 -0.05
CA HIS A 132 12.86 12.44 -0.90
C HIS A 132 11.90 13.29 -0.04
N PRO A 133 11.60 14.54 -0.43
CA PRO A 133 10.77 15.44 0.38
C PRO A 133 9.36 14.87 0.65
N GLY A 134 8.82 14.06 -0.26
CA GLY A 134 7.55 13.36 -0.09
C GLY A 134 7.60 12.11 0.78
N PHE A 135 8.77 11.55 1.10
CA PHE A 135 8.86 10.27 1.82
C PHE A 135 8.30 10.36 3.24
N SER A 136 8.72 11.37 4.00
CA SER A 136 8.26 11.58 5.37
C SER A 136 6.73 11.78 5.48
N PRO A 137 6.12 12.78 4.79
CA PRO A 137 4.68 13.02 4.91
C PRO A 137 3.81 11.89 4.35
N VAL A 138 4.27 11.13 3.34
CA VAL A 138 3.44 10.11 2.70
C VAL A 138 3.60 8.73 3.34
N CYS A 139 4.80 8.38 3.78
CA CYS A 139 5.10 7.02 4.25
C CYS A 139 5.30 6.91 5.77
N LEU A 140 5.62 8.00 6.47
CA LEU A 140 5.92 7.97 7.91
C LEU A 140 4.86 8.68 8.78
N ASP A 141 4.07 9.59 8.20
CA ASP A 141 3.03 10.32 8.94
C ASP A 141 1.78 9.45 9.17
N VAL A 142 1.54 9.09 10.43
CA VAL A 142 0.41 8.24 10.84
C VAL A 142 -0.95 8.87 10.55
N HIS A 143 -1.07 10.19 10.58
CA HIS A 143 -2.33 10.89 10.30
C HIS A 143 -2.63 10.84 8.80
N VAL A 144 -1.62 11.05 7.95
CA VAL A 144 -1.76 10.90 6.49
C VAL A 144 -2.13 9.46 6.12
N LEU A 145 -1.43 8.48 6.69
CA LEU A 145 -1.74 7.06 6.48
C LEU A 145 -3.16 6.70 6.96
N GLY A 146 -3.60 7.28 8.08
CA GLY A 146 -4.96 7.14 8.59
C GLY A 146 -6.02 7.66 7.61
N VAL A 147 -5.82 8.86 7.07
CA VAL A 147 -6.72 9.45 6.05
C VAL A 147 -6.78 8.56 4.80
N ALA A 148 -5.63 8.12 4.29
CA ALA A 148 -5.56 7.22 3.14
C ALA A 148 -6.29 5.88 3.41
N TYR A 149 -6.15 5.32 4.60
CA TYR A 149 -6.84 4.11 5.01
C TYR A 149 -8.37 4.28 5.09
N PHE A 150 -8.86 5.37 5.68
CA PHE A 150 -10.29 5.64 5.75
C PHE A 150 -10.89 5.88 4.35
N GLN A 151 -10.14 6.53 3.46
CA GLN A 151 -10.54 6.68 2.07
C GLN A 151 -10.63 5.32 1.37
N TYR A 152 -9.60 4.49 1.50
CA TYR A 152 -9.59 3.13 0.95
C TYR A 152 -10.77 2.30 1.46
N ARG A 153 -11.08 2.37 2.76
CA ARG A 153 -12.22 1.64 3.33
C ARG A 153 -13.58 2.12 2.84
N GLN A 154 -13.76 3.41 2.54
CA GLN A 154 -15.02 3.88 1.98
C GLN A 154 -15.25 3.33 0.56
N GLU A 155 -14.18 3.13 -0.20
CA GLU A 155 -14.24 2.63 -1.56
C GLU A 155 -14.34 1.09 -1.64
N TYR A 156 -13.74 0.36 -0.67
CA TYR A 156 -13.58 -1.11 -0.75
C TYR A 156 -14.01 -1.89 0.52
N GLY A 157 -14.54 -1.24 1.55
CA GLY A 157 -14.66 -1.79 2.92
C GLY A 157 -15.68 -2.91 3.15
N GLU A 158 -16.55 -3.18 2.19
CA GLU A 158 -17.51 -4.30 2.25
C GLU A 158 -17.36 -5.17 1.00
N ARG A 159 -16.46 -6.16 1.07
CA ARG A 159 -16.56 -7.33 0.19
C ARG A 159 -17.06 -8.46 1.07
N PRO A 160 -18.28 -9.00 0.84
CA PRO A 160 -18.80 -10.08 1.67
C PRO A 160 -17.81 -11.24 1.62
N GLU A 161 -17.39 -11.71 2.80
CA GLU A 161 -16.66 -12.97 2.94
C GLU A 161 -17.52 -14.03 2.25
N GLN A 162 -16.97 -14.63 1.18
CA GLN A 162 -17.56 -15.86 0.64
C GLN A 162 -17.42 -16.92 1.73
N ALA A 163 -18.50 -17.11 2.48
CA ALA A 163 -18.67 -18.22 3.38
C ALA A 163 -18.59 -19.50 2.53
N ASN A 164 -17.43 -20.16 2.55
CA ASN A 164 -17.29 -21.52 2.05
C ASN A 164 -17.93 -22.44 3.10
N GLU A 165 -19.16 -22.87 2.85
CA GLU A 165 -19.75 -24.11 3.36
C GLU A 165 -19.20 -25.33 2.62
#